data_AF-A0A1E7EVM8-F1
#
_entry.id   AF-A0A1E7EVM8-F1
#
_cell.length_a   1.000
_cell.length_b   1.000
_cell.length_c   1.000
_cell.angle_alpha   90.00
_cell.angle_beta   90.00
_cell.angle_gamma   90.00
#
_symmetry.space_group_name_H-M   'P 1'
#
loop_
_entity.id
_entity.type
_entity.pdbx_description
1 polymer ?
#
loop_
_entity_poly.entity_id
_entity_poly.type
_entity_poly.pdbx_seq_one_letter_code
_entity_poly.pdbx_strand_id
1 'polypeptide(L)'
;MLPTVIGMQFLTSAFLLPYLATRSAEGEMMEKIPREDVSSVTQLAESRILGVAMGIVGTGSILWGAFARTEDFGDIATRYSSLLDLLSIDRVGSSFLVDLAIFGLFQGWLVDDDAKRRGIDSNSPLTKAAKYIPFFGLAAYLTFRSELLAVEDEQ
;
A
#
# COMPACT_ATOMS: atom_id res chain seq x y z
N MET A 1 5.55 22.71 18.65
CA MET A 1 4.45 22.38 17.71
C MET A 1 5.01 21.95 16.36
N LEU A 2 5.73 22.81 15.64
CA LEU A 2 6.37 22.47 14.35
C LEU A 2 7.33 21.25 14.40
N PRO A 3 8.19 21.06 15.42
CA PRO A 3 9.13 19.94 15.45
C PRO A 3 8.45 18.58 15.62
N THR A 4 7.34 18.53 16.35
CA THR A 4 6.56 17.32 16.59
C THR A 4 5.82 16.87 15.33
N VAL A 5 5.28 17.82 14.56
CA VAL A 5 4.62 17.53 13.26
C VAL A 5 5.64 17.06 12.23
N ILE A 6 6.83 17.67 12.19
CA ILE A 6 7.94 17.23 11.33
C ILE A 6 8.44 15.84 11.74
N GLY A 7 8.57 15.56 13.04
CA GLY A 7 8.95 14.25 13.57
C GLY A 7 7.94 13.14 13.30
N MET A 8 6.63 13.46 13.36
CA MET A 8 5.55 12.52 13.03
C MET A 8 5.50 12.18 11.54
N GLN A 9 5.78 13.16 10.67
CA GLN A 9 5.86 12.97 9.21
C GLN A 9 7.22 12.46 8.72
N PHE A 10 8.20 12.30 9.61
CA PHE A 10 9.59 12.04 9.27
C PHE A 10 9.78 10.71 8.53
N LEU A 11 8.99 9.68 8.86
CA LEU A 11 9.14 8.33 8.31
C LEU A 11 8.41 8.10 6.98
N THR A 12 7.42 8.93 6.64
CA THR A 12 6.56 8.76 5.46
C THR A 12 6.62 9.96 4.52
N SER A 13 6.48 11.19 5.01
CA SER A 13 6.33 12.36 4.12
C SER A 13 7.65 13.07 3.84
N ALA A 14 8.53 13.17 4.83
CA ALA A 14 9.71 14.03 4.76
C ALA A 14 10.81 13.55 3.80
N PHE A 15 10.98 12.23 3.66
CA PHE A 15 12.00 11.64 2.77
C PHE A 15 11.41 10.84 1.61
N LEU A 16 10.31 10.12 1.83
CA LEU A 16 9.70 9.33 0.77
C LEU A 16 9.09 10.22 -0.31
N LEU A 17 8.45 11.35 0.04
CA LEU A 17 7.82 12.22 -0.96
C LEU A 17 8.84 12.89 -1.88
N PRO A 18 9.95 13.49 -1.38
CA PRO A 18 11.00 13.97 -2.26
C PRO A 18 11.55 12.85 -3.14
N TYR A 19 11.87 11.68 -2.58
CA TYR A 19 12.35 10.54 -3.35
C TYR A 19 11.37 10.12 -4.44
N LEU A 20 10.10 9.93 -4.10
CA LEU A 20 9.05 9.55 -5.05
C LEU A 20 8.88 10.63 -6.12
N ALA A 21 8.94 11.92 -5.77
CA ALA A 21 8.85 13.01 -6.74
C ALA A 21 10.05 13.08 -7.70
N THR A 22 11.25 12.67 -7.26
CA THR A 22 12.48 12.75 -8.06
C THR A 22 12.89 11.43 -8.73
N ARG A 23 12.26 10.30 -8.38
CA ARG A 23 12.61 9.01 -8.97
C ARG A 23 12.32 9.00 -10.47
N SER A 24 13.14 8.28 -11.23
CA SER A 24 12.81 7.96 -12.62
C SER A 24 11.58 7.04 -12.65
N ALA A 25 10.59 7.40 -13.46
CA ALA A 25 9.49 6.50 -13.79
C ALA A 25 9.99 5.39 -14.72
N GLU A 26 9.29 4.25 -14.71
CA GLU A 26 9.55 3.20 -15.69
C GLU A 26 9.19 3.69 -17.10
N GLY A 27 10.20 3.76 -17.97
CA GLY A 27 10.06 4.08 -19.38
C GLY A 27 9.70 2.84 -20.21
N GLU A 28 9.27 3.04 -21.45
CA GLU A 28 8.89 1.94 -22.36
C GLU A 28 10.07 1.03 -22.76
N MET A 29 11.31 1.45 -22.54
CA MET A 29 12.53 0.78 -22.98
C MET A 29 13.55 0.56 -21.84
N MET A 30 13.12 0.09 -20.67
CA MET A 30 14.08 -0.45 -19.70
C MET A 30 14.33 -1.93 -19.96
N GLU A 31 15.62 -2.29 -19.97
CA GLU A 31 16.16 -3.64 -20.02
C GLU A 31 15.45 -4.51 -18.98
N LYS A 32 14.81 -5.61 -19.42
CA LYS A 32 14.11 -6.56 -18.54
C LYS A 32 15.10 -7.02 -17.48
N ILE A 33 14.94 -6.60 -16.22
CA ILE A 33 15.85 -7.00 -15.13
C ILE A 33 15.64 -8.50 -14.90
N PRO A 34 16.65 -9.35 -15.16
CA PRO A 34 16.56 -10.78 -14.92
C PRO A 34 16.29 -11.06 -13.43
N ARG A 35 15.40 -12.00 -13.13
CA ARG A 35 15.07 -12.39 -11.73
C ARG A 35 16.29 -12.84 -10.91
N GLU A 36 17.33 -13.29 -11.60
CA GLU A 36 18.60 -13.77 -11.04
C GLU A 36 19.56 -12.65 -10.57
N ASP A 37 19.37 -11.41 -11.05
CA ASP A 37 20.15 -10.24 -10.59
C ASP A 37 19.55 -9.56 -9.34
N VAL A 38 18.50 -10.15 -8.78
CA VAL A 38 17.67 -9.55 -7.75
C VAL A 38 18.14 -9.96 -6.35
N SER A 39 18.54 -8.98 -5.54
CA SER A 39 18.95 -9.17 -4.13
C SER A 39 17.91 -9.96 -3.31
N SER A 40 18.36 -10.73 -2.29
CA SER A 40 17.49 -11.51 -1.41
C SER A 40 16.36 -10.68 -0.77
N VAL A 41 16.61 -9.40 -0.50
CA VAL A 41 15.59 -8.48 0.05
C VAL A 41 14.49 -8.21 -0.96
N THR A 42 14.86 -7.99 -2.23
CA THR A 42 13.91 -7.75 -3.30
C THR A 42 13.13 -9.03 -3.64
N GLN A 43 13.75 -10.21 -3.55
CA GLN A 43 13.02 -11.48 -3.67
C GLN A 43 11.95 -11.66 -2.58
N LEU A 44 12.24 -11.24 -1.34
CA LEU A 44 11.25 -11.25 -0.27
C LEU A 44 10.11 -10.25 -0.54
N ALA A 45 10.44 -9.06 -1.05
CA ALA A 45 9.44 -8.06 -1.45
C ALA A 45 8.59 -8.50 -2.66
N GLU A 46 9.11 -9.40 -3.50
CA GLU A 46 8.38 -10.02 -4.60
C GLU A 46 7.42 -11.12 -4.15
N SER A 47 7.55 -11.61 -2.91
CA SER A 47 6.75 -12.73 -2.42
C SER A 47 5.26 -12.40 -2.33
N ARG A 48 4.41 -13.27 -2.91
CA ARG A 48 2.95 -13.22 -2.78
C ARG A 48 2.46 -13.32 -1.34
N ILE A 49 3.28 -13.90 -0.45
CA ILE A 49 2.99 -14.02 0.99
C ILE A 49 2.78 -12.65 1.60
N LEU A 50 3.49 -11.62 1.11
CA LEU A 50 3.36 -10.26 1.62
C LEU A 50 1.94 -9.72 1.41
N GLY A 51 1.38 -9.88 0.21
CA GLY A 51 -0.01 -9.46 -0.08
C GLY A 51 -1.03 -10.22 0.77
N VAL A 52 -0.84 -11.52 0.95
CA VAL A 52 -1.73 -12.36 1.78
C VAL A 52 -1.65 -11.94 3.25
N ALA A 53 -0.45 -11.74 3.79
CA ALA A 53 -0.24 -11.31 5.16
C ALA A 53 -0.88 -9.93 5.41
N MET A 54 -0.70 -8.97 4.49
CA MET A 54 -1.36 -7.66 4.56
C MET A 54 -2.89 -7.80 4.60
N GLY A 55 -3.47 -8.62 3.72
CA GLY A 55 -4.90 -8.88 3.70
C GLY A 55 -5.41 -9.46 5.02
N ILE A 56 -4.74 -10.49 5.56
CA ILE A 56 -5.12 -11.13 6.83
C ILE A 56 -5.06 -10.13 7.98
N VAL A 57 -3.96 -9.37 8.11
CA VAL A 57 -3.78 -8.41 9.21
C VAL A 57 -4.80 -7.28 9.14
N GLY A 58 -5.04 -6.74 7.94
CA GLY A 58 -6.00 -5.65 7.75
C GLY A 58 -7.43 -6.10 8.00
N THR A 59 -7.85 -7.23 7.42
CA THR A 59 -9.18 -7.79 7.68
C THR A 59 -9.35 -8.16 9.16
N GLY A 60 -8.35 -8.78 9.77
CA GLY A 60 -8.37 -9.12 11.20
C GLY A 60 -8.52 -7.89 12.09
N SER A 61 -7.85 -6.77 11.75
CA SER A 61 -7.98 -5.51 12.49
C SER A 61 -9.38 -4.92 12.39
N ILE A 62 -10.01 -4.97 11.20
CA ILE A 62 -11.40 -4.49 11.01
C ILE A 62 -12.38 -5.37 11.79
N LEU A 63 -12.25 -6.70 11.67
CA LEU A 63 -13.10 -7.64 12.39
C LEU A 63 -12.95 -7.48 13.90
N TRP A 64 -11.73 -7.29 14.38
CA TRP A 64 -11.47 -6.99 15.77
C TRP A 64 -12.14 -5.67 16.20
N GLY A 65 -11.95 -4.58 15.44
CA GLY A 65 -12.57 -3.30 15.75
C GLY A 65 -14.11 -3.36 15.79
N ALA A 66 -14.71 -4.12 14.87
CA ALA A 66 -16.15 -4.26 14.75
C ALA A 66 -16.79 -5.20 15.79
N PHE A 67 -16.13 -6.32 16.10
CA PHE A 67 -16.75 -7.42 16.86
C PHE A 67 -16.04 -7.79 18.16
N ALA A 68 -14.83 -7.30 18.41
CA ALA A 68 -14.16 -7.60 19.67
C ALA A 68 -14.85 -6.85 20.82
N ARG A 69 -15.14 -7.58 21.91
CA ARG A 69 -15.65 -7.03 23.17
C ARG A 69 -16.95 -6.23 23.00
N THR A 70 -17.89 -6.76 22.24
CA THR A 70 -19.22 -6.13 22.00
C THR A 70 -20.01 -5.89 23.29
N GLU A 71 -19.76 -6.68 24.34
CA GLU A 71 -20.37 -6.50 25.65
C GLU A 71 -19.86 -5.26 26.40
N ASP A 72 -18.60 -4.86 26.17
CA ASP A 72 -17.94 -3.78 26.92
C ASP A 72 -18.03 -2.40 26.23
N PHE A 73 -17.95 -2.37 24.88
CA PHE A 73 -17.77 -1.11 24.12
C PHE A 73 -18.99 -0.71 23.27
N GLY A 74 -20.14 -1.34 23.49
CA GLY A 74 -21.38 -1.01 22.79
C GLY A 74 -21.44 -1.47 21.33
N ASP A 75 -22.47 -0.99 20.64
CA ASP A 75 -22.79 -1.36 19.26
C ASP A 75 -21.91 -0.67 18.21
N ILE A 76 -22.09 -1.04 16.93
CA ILE A 76 -21.27 -0.52 15.83
C ILE A 76 -21.42 0.99 15.64
N ALA A 77 -22.61 1.53 15.92
CA ALA A 77 -22.89 2.96 15.81
C ALA A 77 -22.11 3.74 16.87
N THR A 78 -22.13 3.26 18.13
CA THR A 78 -21.35 3.85 19.23
C THR A 78 -19.86 3.85 18.90
N ARG A 79 -19.34 2.71 18.42
CA ARG A 79 -17.92 2.57 18.06
C ARG A 79 -17.50 3.49 16.93
N TYR A 80 -18.34 3.63 15.90
CA TYR A 80 -18.07 4.54 14.80
C TYR A 80 -18.05 5.99 15.27
N SER A 81 -18.99 6.39 16.14
CA SER A 81 -18.98 7.72 16.75
C SER A 81 -17.72 7.96 17.59
N SER A 82 -17.30 6.99 18.41
CA SER A 82 -16.06 7.08 19.19
C SER A 82 -14.82 7.16 18.30
N LEU A 83 -14.79 6.44 17.17
CA LEU A 83 -13.71 6.53 16.20
C LEU A 83 -13.62 7.94 15.61
N LEU A 84 -14.74 8.55 15.23
CA LEU A 84 -14.76 9.92 14.72
C LEU A 84 -14.29 10.93 15.78
N ASP A 85 -14.72 10.76 17.03
CA ASP A 85 -14.29 11.61 18.14
C ASP A 85 -12.77 11.51 18.38
N LEU A 86 -12.23 10.29 18.41
CA LEU A 86 -10.79 10.04 18.49
C LEU A 86 -10.03 10.69 17.33
N LEU A 87 -10.50 10.52 16.10
CA LEU A 87 -9.88 11.12 14.92
C LEU A 87 -9.93 12.67 14.94
N SER A 88 -10.93 13.26 15.61
CA SER A 88 -11.07 14.71 15.72
C SER A 88 -10.19 15.33 16.81
N ILE A 89 -10.00 14.63 17.93
CA ILE A 89 -9.31 15.16 19.11
C ILE A 89 -7.82 14.80 19.08
N ASP A 90 -7.49 13.61 18.57
CA ASP A 90 -6.12 13.11 18.53
C ASP A 90 -5.42 13.49 17.22
N ARG A 91 -4.25 14.13 17.39
CA ARG A 91 -3.39 14.53 16.27
C ARG A 91 -2.76 13.31 15.60
N VAL A 92 -2.48 12.25 16.36
CA VAL A 92 -1.91 11.02 15.78
C VAL A 92 -2.96 10.32 14.92
N GLY A 93 -4.18 10.13 15.45
CA GLY A 93 -5.31 9.59 14.70
C GLY A 93 -5.63 10.37 13.41
N SER A 94 -5.71 11.69 13.48
CA SER A 94 -5.93 12.51 12.27
C SER A 94 -4.77 12.43 11.27
N SER A 95 -3.51 12.37 11.73
CA SER A 95 -2.35 12.22 10.85
C SER A 95 -2.36 10.90 10.06
N PHE A 96 -2.88 9.82 10.65
CA PHE A 96 -3.05 8.54 9.97
C PHE A 96 -3.97 8.63 8.74
N LEU A 97 -5.05 9.43 8.80
CA LEU A 97 -5.93 9.64 7.63
C LEU A 97 -5.22 10.37 6.49
N VAL A 98 -4.41 11.38 6.83
CA VAL A 98 -3.61 12.12 5.85
C VAL A 98 -2.59 11.19 5.21
N ASP A 99 -1.91 10.38 6.01
CA ASP A 99 -0.94 9.40 5.53
C ASP A 99 -1.60 8.33 4.64
N LEU A 100 -2.80 7.87 5.00
CA LEU A 100 -3.56 6.92 4.17
C LEU A 100 -3.96 7.54 2.82
N ALA A 101 -4.34 8.83 2.79
CA ALA A 101 -4.66 9.53 1.56
C ALA A 101 -3.42 9.72 0.66
N ILE A 102 -2.30 10.15 1.25
CA ILE A 102 -1.02 10.26 0.55
C ILE A 102 -0.59 8.89 0.01
N PHE A 103 -0.68 7.85 0.84
CA PHE A 103 -0.40 6.48 0.46
C PHE A 103 -1.26 6.05 -0.74
N GLY A 104 -2.57 6.30 -0.72
CA GLY A 104 -3.46 5.98 -1.85
C GLY A 104 -3.05 6.66 -3.17
N LEU A 105 -2.64 7.93 -3.09
CA LEU A 105 -2.18 8.68 -4.26
C LEU A 105 -0.90 8.08 -4.87
N PHE A 106 0.11 7.82 -4.04
CA PHE A 106 1.38 7.25 -4.52
C PHE A 106 1.26 5.77 -4.88
N GLN A 107 0.44 5.01 -4.17
CA GLN A 107 0.10 3.62 -4.50
C GLN A 107 -0.40 3.54 -5.95
N GLY A 108 -1.33 4.42 -6.34
CA GLY A 108 -1.86 4.43 -7.70
C GLY A 108 -0.80 4.66 -8.77
N TRP A 109 0.19 5.52 -8.49
CA TRP A 109 1.29 5.78 -9.42
C TRP A 109 2.31 4.63 -9.45
N LEU A 110 2.67 4.06 -8.30
CA LEU A 110 3.66 2.98 -8.20
C LEU A 110 3.16 1.66 -8.79
N VAL A 111 1.87 1.37 -8.65
CA VAL A 111 1.24 0.16 -9.19
C VAL A 111 1.26 0.17 -10.72
N ASP A 112 1.08 1.31 -11.37
CA ASP A 112 1.18 1.40 -12.84
C ASP A 112 2.59 1.06 -13.32
N ASP A 113 3.63 1.55 -12.64
CA ASP A 113 5.02 1.25 -12.97
C ASP A 113 5.34 -0.24 -12.75
N ASP A 114 4.89 -0.84 -11.64
CA ASP A 114 5.07 -2.28 -11.39
C ASP A 114 4.30 -3.15 -12.41
N ALA A 115 3.11 -2.72 -12.82
CA ALA A 115 2.32 -3.42 -13.83
C ALA A 115 3.04 -3.42 -15.20
N LYS A 116 3.60 -2.28 -15.60
CA LYS A 116 4.41 -2.16 -16.84
C LYS A 116 5.59 -3.12 -16.85
N ARG A 117 6.36 -3.20 -15.74
CA ARG A 117 7.50 -4.12 -15.61
C ARG A 117 7.13 -5.60 -15.80
N ARG A 118 5.87 -5.94 -15.51
CA ARG A 118 5.34 -7.31 -15.60
C ARG A 118 4.57 -7.59 -16.89
N GLY A 119 4.50 -6.62 -17.81
CA GLY A 119 3.66 -6.72 -19.01
C GLY A 119 2.15 -6.79 -18.70
N ILE A 120 1.72 -6.35 -17.52
CA ILE A 120 0.30 -6.30 -17.14
C ILE A 120 -0.29 -5.00 -17.69
N ASP A 121 -1.44 -5.09 -18.37
CA ASP A 121 -2.19 -3.91 -18.78
C ASP A 121 -2.56 -3.03 -17.58
N SER A 122 -2.21 -1.74 -17.64
CA SER A 122 -2.56 -0.77 -16.60
C SER A 122 -4.07 -0.62 -16.40
N ASN A 123 -4.89 -1.03 -17.39
CA ASN A 123 -6.34 -1.04 -17.31
C ASN A 123 -6.96 -2.35 -16.78
N SER A 124 -6.13 -3.34 -16.45
CA SER A 124 -6.56 -4.59 -15.84
C SER A 124 -7.38 -4.35 -14.56
N PRO A 125 -8.42 -5.15 -14.28
CA PRO A 125 -9.19 -5.05 -13.03
C PRO A 125 -8.31 -5.10 -11.78
N LEU A 126 -7.21 -5.88 -11.81
CA LEU A 126 -6.30 -6.00 -10.68
C LEU A 126 -5.52 -4.71 -10.42
N THR A 127 -4.98 -4.10 -11.49
CA THR A 127 -4.28 -2.81 -11.42
C THR A 127 -5.24 -1.71 -10.96
N LYS A 128 -6.46 -1.66 -11.51
CA LYS A 128 -7.49 -0.69 -11.09
C LYS A 128 -7.88 -0.85 -9.63
N ALA A 129 -8.08 -2.07 -9.15
CA ALA A 129 -8.36 -2.32 -7.73
C ALA A 129 -7.25 -1.73 -6.85
N ALA A 130 -5.98 -1.97 -7.20
CA ALA A 130 -4.83 -1.41 -6.52
C ALA A 130 -4.62 0.09 -6.70
N LYS A 131 -5.31 0.77 -7.62
CA LYS A 131 -5.25 2.24 -7.74
C LYS A 131 -6.33 2.93 -6.93
N TYR A 132 -7.53 2.36 -6.92
CA TYR A 132 -8.72 3.02 -6.38
C TYR A 132 -9.13 2.54 -4.99
N ILE A 133 -8.61 1.40 -4.52
CA ILE A 133 -8.90 0.86 -3.20
C ILE A 133 -7.58 0.83 -2.42
N PRO A 134 -7.23 1.89 -1.66
CA PRO A 134 -6.04 1.93 -0.82
C PRO A 134 -5.96 0.71 0.09
N PHE A 135 -4.75 0.19 0.27
CA PHE A 135 -4.42 -0.95 1.11
C PHE A 135 -4.97 -2.30 0.60
N PHE A 136 -6.28 -2.49 0.51
CA PHE A 136 -6.87 -3.78 0.11
C PHE A 136 -6.69 -4.09 -1.38
N GLY A 137 -6.80 -3.07 -2.23
CA GLY A 137 -6.50 -3.22 -3.65
C GLY A 137 -5.04 -3.62 -3.87
N LEU A 138 -4.12 -2.98 -3.14
CA LEU A 138 -2.70 -3.32 -3.18
C LEU A 138 -2.44 -4.73 -2.65
N ALA A 139 -3.05 -5.13 -1.54
CA ALA A 139 -2.93 -6.49 -1.01
C ALA A 139 -3.35 -7.53 -2.06
N ALA A 140 -4.50 -7.33 -2.71
CA ALA A 140 -4.96 -8.19 -3.79
C ALA A 140 -3.97 -8.21 -4.97
N TYR A 141 -3.50 -7.03 -5.41
CA TYR A 141 -2.53 -6.93 -6.50
C TYR A 141 -1.23 -7.67 -6.19
N LEU A 142 -0.66 -7.51 -5.00
CA LEU A 142 0.56 -8.21 -4.59
C LEU A 142 0.37 -9.73 -4.47
N THR A 143 -0.83 -10.18 -4.11
CA THR A 143 -1.17 -11.61 -4.05
C THR A 143 -1.32 -12.23 -5.43
N PHE A 144 -1.95 -11.52 -6.38
CA PHE A 144 -2.36 -12.09 -7.67
C PHE A 144 -1.52 -11.63 -8.87
N ARG A 145 -0.57 -10.69 -8.70
CA ARG A 145 0.31 -10.25 -9.79
C ARG A 145 1.15 -11.42 -10.34
N SER A 146 1.44 -11.34 -11.63
CA SER A 146 2.39 -12.23 -12.31
C SER A 146 3.80 -12.01 -11.77
N GLU A 147 4.65 -13.02 -11.95
CA GLU A 147 6.08 -12.88 -11.66
C GLU A 147 6.73 -11.91 -12.67
N LEU A 148 7.92 -11.42 -12.34
CA LEU A 148 8.70 -10.61 -13.29
C LEU A 148 9.02 -11.46 -14.54
N LEU A 149 8.93 -10.84 -15.72
CA LEU A 149 9.24 -11.51 -16.98
C LEU A 149 10.70 -11.98 -16.96
N ALA A 150 10.93 -13.26 -17.23
CA ALA A 150 12.28 -13.78 -17.44
C ALA A 150 12.79 -13.33 -18.82
N VAL A 151 14.10 -13.19 -18.98
CA VAL A 151 14.72 -12.74 -20.24
C VAL A 151 14.51 -13.73 -21.40
N GLU A 152 14.08 -14.97 -21.11
CA GLU A 152 14.02 -16.05 -22.11
C GLU A 152 12.72 -16.17 -22.92
N ASP A 153 11.68 -15.36 -22.66
CA ASP A 153 10.39 -15.45 -23.42
C ASP A 153 10.42 -14.79 -24.81
N GLU A 154 11.59 -14.75 -25.46
CA GLU A 154 11.74 -14.41 -26.88
C GLU A 154 12.32 -15.61 -27.66
N GLN A 155 11.46 -16.55 -28.01
CA GLN A 155 11.66 -17.50 -29.13
C GLN A 155 10.46 -17.49 -30.05
#